data_AF-A0A0L0W308-F1
#
_entry.id   AF-A0A0L0W308-F1
#
_cell.length_a   1.000
_cell.length_b   1.000
_cell.length_c   1.000
_cell.angle_alpha   90.00
_cell.angle_beta   90.00
_cell.angle_gamma   90.00
#
_symmetry.space_group_name_H-M   'P 1'
#
loop_
_entity.id
_entity.type
_entity.pdbx_description
1 polymer ?
#
loop_
_entity_poly.entity_id
_entity_poly.type
_entity_poly.pdbx_seq_one_letter_code
_entity_poly.pdbx_strand_id
1 'polypeptide(L)'
;MLALSQNHGEDRNSTRPNNLAPKEFEFWGLSHYIPGAEKDLLLQGTYRVNGLNNVQEFSVPTTKMQLYSRVLLKIKSNHGNLNLKCLYRVRVHGEYNNKLQGDALDDATPT
;
A
#
# COMPACT_ATOMS: atom_id res chain seq x y z
N MET A 1 3.98 2.32 7.39
CA MET A 1 3.83 0.88 7.09
C MET A 1 2.71 0.71 6.08
N LEU A 2 2.87 -0.18 5.10
CA LEU A 2 1.84 -0.55 4.12
C LEU A 2 1.33 -1.94 4.45
N ALA A 3 0.02 -2.15 4.54
CA ALA A 3 -0.57 -3.48 4.60
C ALA A 3 -1.40 -3.74 3.34
N LEU A 4 -1.13 -4.87 2.68
CA LEU A 4 -1.91 -5.37 1.55
C LEU A 4 -2.69 -6.60 1.98
N SER A 5 -3.96 -6.63 1.65
CA SER A 5 -4.82 -7.79 1.90
C SER A 5 -5.50 -8.26 0.63
N GLN A 6 -5.65 -9.59 0.52
CA GLN A 6 -6.45 -10.24 -0.49
C GLN A 6 -7.53 -11.11 0.15
N ASN A 7 -8.69 -11.15 -0.48
CA ASN A 7 -9.69 -12.16 -0.15
C ASN A 7 -9.22 -13.52 -0.67
N HIS A 8 -8.67 -14.35 0.20
CA HIS A 8 -8.99 -15.77 0.11
C HIS A 8 -10.44 -15.91 0.57
N GLY A 9 -11.29 -16.61 -0.18
CA GLY A 9 -12.49 -17.14 0.45
C GLY A 9 -12.05 -17.98 1.65
N GLU A 10 -12.78 -17.92 2.76
CA GLU A 10 -12.47 -18.67 3.99
C GLU A 10 -12.33 -20.18 3.76
N ASP A 11 -12.85 -20.69 2.64
CA ASP A 11 -12.62 -22.04 2.19
C ASP A 11 -11.22 -22.19 1.59
N ARG A 12 -10.42 -23.12 2.13
CA ARG A 12 -9.23 -23.68 1.46
C ARG A 12 -9.56 -24.30 0.08
N ASN A 13 -10.85 -24.44 -0.23
CA ASN A 13 -11.41 -24.92 -1.49
C ASN A 13 -12.05 -23.80 -2.35
N SER A 14 -12.07 -22.54 -1.87
CA SER A 14 -12.63 -21.41 -2.62
C SER A 14 -11.72 -21.09 -3.81
N THR A 15 -12.20 -21.44 -5.00
CA THR A 15 -11.56 -21.22 -6.31
C THR A 15 -11.59 -19.75 -6.74
N ARG A 16 -11.29 -18.78 -5.85
CA ARG A 16 -10.99 -17.42 -6.31
C ARG A 16 -9.59 -17.45 -6.92
N PRO A 17 -9.41 -17.10 -8.21
CA PRO A 17 -8.11 -17.21 -8.85
C PRO A 17 -7.11 -16.28 -8.16
N ASN A 18 -6.20 -16.86 -7.38
CA ASN A 18 -5.09 -16.16 -6.76
C ASN A 18 -4.16 -15.53 -7.82
N ASN A 19 -4.26 -15.96 -9.09
CA ASN A 19 -3.55 -15.39 -10.23
C ASN A 19 -3.92 -13.91 -10.52
N LEU A 20 -5.06 -13.41 -10.02
CA LEU A 20 -5.50 -12.02 -10.13
C LEU A 20 -4.85 -11.10 -9.10
N ALA A 21 -4.37 -11.66 -7.99
CA ALA A 21 -3.79 -10.88 -6.90
C ALA A 21 -2.51 -10.16 -7.35
N PRO A 22 -2.19 -8.99 -6.78
CA PRO A 22 -0.92 -8.33 -7.03
C PRO A 22 0.24 -9.25 -6.68
N LYS A 23 1.32 -9.17 -7.46
CA LYS A 23 2.58 -9.85 -7.17
C LYS A 23 3.62 -8.80 -6.82
N GLU A 24 4.25 -8.18 -7.81
CA GLU A 24 5.23 -7.11 -7.56
C GLU A 24 4.55 -5.74 -7.55
N PHE A 25 4.99 -4.89 -6.64
CA PHE A 25 4.48 -3.53 -6.52
C PHE A 25 5.57 -2.55 -6.05
N GLU A 26 5.31 -1.27 -6.29
CA GLU A 26 6.09 -0.14 -5.78
C GLU A 26 5.16 0.77 -4.97
N PHE A 27 5.64 1.29 -3.84
CA PHE A 27 4.94 2.26 -3.02
C PHE A 27 5.74 3.55 -2.97
N TRP A 28 5.07 4.66 -3.26
CA TRP A 28 5.69 5.97 -3.42
C TRP A 28 5.03 6.99 -2.51
N GLY A 29 5.84 7.91 -1.98
CA GLY A 29 5.40 9.08 -1.25
C GLY A 29 5.40 10.32 -2.14
N LEU A 30 4.38 11.17 -2.00
CA LEU A 30 4.24 12.41 -2.75
C LEU A 30 4.13 13.59 -1.77
N SER A 31 5.17 14.42 -1.71
CA SER A 31 5.20 15.62 -0.86
C SER A 31 4.54 16.80 -1.57
N HIS A 32 3.71 17.56 -0.85
CA HIS A 32 3.14 18.82 -1.36
C HIS A 32 4.08 20.02 -1.13
N TYR A 33 4.96 19.92 -0.14
CA TYR A 33 5.70 21.06 0.41
C TYR A 33 6.89 21.52 -0.43
N ILE A 34 7.24 20.77 -1.47
CA ILE A 34 8.38 21.08 -2.33
C ILE A 34 7.84 21.27 -3.75
N PRO A 35 7.78 22.50 -4.28
CA PRO A 35 7.41 22.75 -5.68
C PRO A 35 8.38 22.01 -6.61
N GLY A 36 7.87 21.09 -7.42
CA GLY A 36 8.69 20.18 -8.24
C GLY A 36 9.17 18.91 -7.52
N ALA A 37 8.68 18.61 -6.30
CA ALA A 37 9.09 17.43 -5.55
C ALA A 37 8.91 16.14 -6.35
N GLU A 38 10.01 15.41 -6.40
CA GLU A 38 10.15 14.06 -6.90
C GLU A 38 9.27 13.09 -6.13
N LYS A 39 8.87 12.01 -6.82
CA LYS A 39 8.20 10.89 -6.19
C LYS A 39 9.25 10.09 -5.42
N ASP A 40 9.06 9.92 -4.11
CA ASP A 40 10.00 9.15 -3.30
C ASP A 40 9.61 7.68 -3.31
N LEU A 41 10.48 6.80 -3.82
CA LEU A 41 10.26 5.36 -3.77
C LEU A 41 10.44 4.88 -2.32
N LEU A 42 9.34 4.62 -1.63
CA LEU A 42 9.33 4.19 -0.23
C LEU A 42 9.64 2.71 -0.08
N LEU A 43 8.99 1.87 -0.90
CA LEU A 43 9.29 0.44 -0.93
C LEU A 43 9.02 -0.21 -2.29
N GLN A 44 9.70 -1.32 -2.50
CA GLN A 44 9.34 -2.34 -3.48
C GLN A 44 9.02 -3.62 -2.71
N GLY A 45 7.97 -4.32 -3.14
CA GLY A 45 7.52 -5.49 -2.42
C GLY A 45 6.96 -6.56 -3.34
N THR A 46 6.82 -7.76 -2.79
CA THR A 46 6.15 -8.89 -3.44
C THR A 46 5.10 -9.44 -2.51
N TYR A 47 3.84 -9.40 -2.94
CA TYR A 47 2.74 -10.07 -2.24
C TYR A 47 2.75 -11.56 -2.57
N ARG A 48 2.72 -12.41 -1.55
CA ARG A 48 2.78 -13.88 -1.67
C ARG A 48 1.39 -14.49 -1.56
N VAL A 49 0.86 -15.08 -2.61
CA VAL A 49 -0.47 -15.75 -2.54
C VAL A 49 -0.47 -17.09 -1.81
N ASN A 50 0.69 -17.71 -1.61
CA ASN A 50 0.83 -18.98 -0.89
C ASN A 50 1.19 -18.78 0.60
N GLY A 51 1.04 -17.55 1.11
CA GLY A 51 1.31 -17.24 2.51
C GLY A 51 0.22 -17.78 3.45
N LEU A 52 0.58 -18.01 4.71
CA LEU A 52 -0.39 -18.39 5.76
C LEU A 52 -1.41 -17.28 6.07
N ASN A 53 -1.04 -16.03 5.78
CA ASN A 53 -1.83 -14.85 6.11
C ASN A 53 -2.32 -14.13 4.84
N ASN A 54 -3.61 -13.79 4.85
CA ASN A 54 -4.29 -13.00 3.81
C ASN A 54 -4.00 -11.50 3.90
N VAL A 55 -3.30 -11.07 4.95
CA VAL A 55 -2.81 -9.72 5.17
C VAL A 55 -1.30 -9.80 5.27
N GLN A 56 -0.60 -8.99 4.48
CA GLN A 56 0.85 -8.88 4.48
C GLN A 56 1.26 -7.43 4.71
N GLU A 57 2.14 -7.23 5.67
CA GLU A 57 2.64 -5.93 6.08
C GLU A 57 4.05 -5.70 5.53
N PHE A 58 4.29 -4.46 5.13
CA PHE A 58 5.53 -4.00 4.51
C PHE A 58 5.97 -2.70 5.19
N SER A 59 7.11 -2.76 5.87
CA SER A 59 7.67 -1.61 6.58
C SER A 59 8.47 -0.71 5.65
N VAL A 60 8.26 0.60 5.77
CA VAL A 60 9.08 1.61 5.08
C VAL A 60 10.34 1.83 5.91
N PRO A 61 11.55 1.87 5.31
CA PRO A 61 12.78 2.18 6.03
C PRO A 61 12.70 3.55 6.73
N THR A 62 13.24 3.64 7.95
CA THR A 62 13.26 4.88 8.73
C THR A 62 13.96 6.03 8.02
N THR A 63 14.97 5.72 7.19
CA THR A 63 15.70 6.71 6.37
C THR A 63 14.85 7.39 5.30
N LYS A 64 13.66 6.86 5.00
CA LYS A 64 12.71 7.42 4.02
C LYS A 64 11.44 7.97 4.69
N MET A 65 11.40 8.01 6.02
CA MET A 65 10.27 8.52 6.78
C MET A 65 10.32 10.05 6.80
N GLN A 66 9.40 10.65 6.07
CA GLN A 66 9.07 12.08 6.11
C GLN A 66 7.56 12.24 5.93
N LEU A 67 7.06 13.47 6.03
CA LEU A 67 5.65 13.76 5.85
C LEU A 67 5.27 13.71 4.36
N TYR A 68 4.37 12.80 4.02
CA TYR A 68 3.79 12.70 2.69
C TYR A 68 2.30 13.01 2.76
N SER A 69 1.87 13.99 1.97
CA SER A 69 0.45 14.36 1.85
C SER A 69 -0.36 13.32 1.06
N ARG A 70 0.31 12.60 0.17
CA ARG A 70 -0.29 11.64 -0.77
C ARG A 70 0.65 10.46 -0.95
N VAL A 71 0.08 9.34 -1.34
CA VAL A 71 0.84 8.11 -1.65
C VAL A 71 0.39 7.56 -2.99
N LEU A 72 1.27 6.79 -3.64
CA LEU A 72 0.97 6.10 -4.89
C LEU A 72 1.42 4.64 -4.76
N LEU A 73 0.46 3.72 -4.92
CA LEU A 73 0.73 2.29 -5.05
C LEU A 73 0.69 1.90 -6.53
N LYS A 74 1.81 1.41 -7.06
CA LYS A 74 1.93 0.95 -8.45
C LYS A 74 2.07 -0.55 -8.50
N ILE A 75 1.04 -1.24 -9.00
CA ILE A 75 1.08 -2.69 -9.22
C ILE A 75 1.82 -3.00 -10.52
N LYS A 76 2.95 -3.70 -10.44
CA LYS A 76 3.81 -4.05 -11.57
C LYS A 76 3.32 -5.31 -12.25
N SER A 77 3.07 -6.36 -11.47
CA SER A 77 2.62 -7.67 -11.95
C SER A 77 1.54 -8.28 -11.06
N ASN A 78 0.87 -9.32 -11.55
CA ASN A 78 0.00 -10.20 -10.77
C ASN A 78 0.54 -11.62 -10.81
N HIS A 79 -0.20 -12.59 -10.28
CA HIS A 79 0.20 -14.00 -10.24
C HIS A 79 -0.22 -14.81 -11.48
N GLY A 80 -0.35 -14.16 -12.65
CA GLY A 80 -0.44 -14.85 -13.94
C GLY A 80 -1.74 -14.67 -14.72
N ASN A 81 -2.62 -13.76 -14.29
CA ASN A 81 -3.78 -13.40 -15.12
C ASN A 81 -3.40 -12.35 -16.17
N LEU A 82 -3.61 -12.62 -17.46
CA LEU A 82 -3.19 -11.71 -18.53
C LEU A 82 -4.11 -10.50 -18.70
N ASN A 83 -5.35 -10.58 -18.21
CA ASN A 83 -6.40 -9.62 -18.55
C ASN A 83 -6.73 -8.66 -17.39
N LEU A 84 -6.62 -9.15 -16.14
CA LEU A 84 -7.12 -8.43 -14.98
C LEU A 84 -6.15 -8.49 -13.79
N LYS A 85 -6.15 -7.42 -13.00
CA LYS A 85 -5.46 -7.34 -11.70
C LYS A 85 -6.49 -6.89 -10.68
N CYS A 86 -6.66 -7.63 -9.60
CA CYS A 86 -7.62 -7.31 -8.54
C CYS A 86 -6.88 -6.89 -7.27
N LEU A 87 -7.24 -5.73 -6.74
CA LEU A 87 -6.72 -5.23 -5.48
C LEU A 87 -7.87 -5.14 -4.49
N TYR A 88 -7.81 -5.91 -3.41
CA TYR A 88 -8.92 -5.98 -2.46
C TYR A 88 -8.87 -4.86 -1.42
N ARG A 89 -7.82 -4.83 -0.58
CA ARG A 89 -7.67 -3.77 0.43
C ARG A 89 -6.22 -3.37 0.59
N VAL A 90 -6.03 -2.06 0.67
CA VAL A 90 -4.76 -1.41 1.01
C VAL A 90 -4.99 -0.63 2.30
N ARG A 91 -4.07 -0.75 3.26
CA ARG A 91 -4.01 0.11 4.45
C ARG A 91 -2.66 0.78 4.50
N VAL A 92 -2.65 2.08 4.79
CA VAL A 92 -1.43 2.86 4.95
C VAL A 92 -1.44 3.38 6.37
N HIS A 93 -0.42 2.99 7.13
CA HIS A 93 -0.24 3.38 8.52
C HIS A 93 0.95 4.34 8.61
N GLY A 94 0.80 5.38 9.43
CA GLY A 94 1.84 6.36 9.68
C GLY A 94 1.50 7.19 10.92
N GLU A 95 2.39 8.13 11.23
CA GLU A 95 2.20 9.10 12.30
C GLU A 95 1.89 10.47 11.70
N TYR A 96 1.08 11.26 12.40
CA TYR A 96 0.76 12.62 12.04
C TYR A 96 1.59 13.60 12.87
N ASN A 97 2.04 14.70 12.27
CA ASN A 97 2.77 15.73 13.00
C ASN A 97 1.81 16.78 13.56
N ASN A 98 1.58 16.74 14.87
CA ASN A 98 0.72 17.67 15.60
C ASN A 98 1.16 19.13 15.57
N LYS A 99 2.41 19.42 15.17
CA LYS A 99 2.93 20.79 15.14
C LYS A 99 2.48 21.61 13.92
N LEU A 100 1.77 21.02 12.97
CA LEU A 100 1.15 21.72 11.82
C LEU A 100 -0.34 22.03 12.06
N GLN A 101 -0.86 21.69 13.24
CA GLN A 101 -2.27 21.80 13.62
C GLN A 101 -2.61 23.23 14.11
N GLY A 102 -2.39 24.21 13.24
CA GLY A 102 -2.87 25.58 13.40
C GLY A 102 -4.16 25.87 12.62
N ASP A 103 -4.31 25.33 11.40
CA ASP A 103 -5.31 25.87 10.45
C ASP A 103 -6.09 24.85 9.60
N ALA A 104 -6.04 23.54 9.89
CA ALA A 104 -6.83 22.57 9.12
C ALA A 104 -7.15 21.30 9.93
N LEU A 105 -8.13 21.40 10.82
CA LEU A 105 -8.84 20.25 11.38
C LEU A 105 -10.10 20.07 10.54
N ASP A 106 -10.21 18.96 9.78
CA ASP A 106 -11.48 18.27 9.43
C ASP A 106 -11.39 17.21 8.29
N ASP A 107 -10.26 16.54 8.01
CA ASP A 107 -10.32 15.46 6.99
C ASP A 107 -9.37 14.26 7.17
N ALA A 108 -9.03 13.88 8.39
CA ALA A 108 -8.33 12.61 8.58
C ALA A 108 -8.72 11.93 9.88
N THR A 109 -9.83 11.20 9.86
CA THR A 109 -10.10 10.17 10.87
C THR A 109 -9.26 8.94 10.52
N PRO A 110 -8.29 8.52 11.35
CA PRO A 110 -7.53 7.30 11.09
C PRO A 110 -8.44 6.08 11.33
N THR A 111 -8.68 5.29 10.28
CA THR A 111 -9.32 3.96 10.35
C THR A 111 -8.30 2.83 10.37
#